data_AF-A0A8W8KC79-F1
#
_entry.id   AF-A0A8W8KC79-F1
#
_cell.length_a   1.000
_cell.length_b   1.000
_cell.length_c   1.000
_cell.angle_alpha   90.00
_cell.angle_beta   90.00
_cell.angle_gamma   90.00
#
_symmetry.space_group_name_H-M   'P 1'
#
loop_
_entity.id
_entity.type
_entity.pdbx_description
1 polymer ?
#
loop_
_entity_poly.entity_id
_entity_poly.type
_entity_poly.pdbx_seq_one_letter_code
_entity_poly.pdbx_strand_id
1 'polypeptide(L)'
;MYAPKRSAFSYESYKCRCYLAATDYTMHLERDPVRDKNGNKVNKRKFSKSSNNWTSAEVIVPKTYSYIPKLMMAIMNEYCSGYQLKPSKGTNSIVRKRP
;
A
#
# COMPACT_ATOMS: atom_id res chain seq x y z
N MET A 1 4.21 -2.78 7.23
CA MET A 1 5.67 -2.74 7.00
C MET A 1 5.96 -3.73 5.89
N TYR A 2 6.51 -3.29 4.76
CA TYR A 2 6.52 -4.05 3.49
C TYR A 2 7.45 -5.28 3.48
N ALA A 3 8.41 -5.35 4.40
CA ALA A 3 9.30 -6.50 4.57
C ALA A 3 9.87 -6.48 6.00
N PRO A 4 10.32 -7.63 6.53
CA PRO A 4 10.96 -7.71 7.83
C PRO A 4 12.25 -6.87 7.90
N LYS A 5 12.67 -6.52 9.12
CA LYS A 5 13.81 -5.61 9.39
C LYS A 5 15.17 -6.14 8.89
N ARG A 6 15.30 -7.45 8.65
CA ARG A 6 16.57 -8.12 8.32
C ARG A 6 16.40 -9.13 7.18
N SER A 7 15.99 -8.66 6.02
CA SER A 7 15.98 -9.46 4.80
C SER A 7 17.08 -9.00 3.86
N ALA A 8 17.90 -9.93 3.39
CA ALA A 8 18.81 -9.68 2.27
C ALA A 8 17.97 -9.56 0.99
N PHE A 9 18.16 -8.46 0.26
CA PHE A 9 17.46 -8.21 -1.00
C PHE A 9 18.44 -8.38 -2.15
N SER A 10 17.97 -8.94 -3.27
CA SER A 10 18.62 -8.71 -4.56
C SER A 10 18.44 -7.25 -4.98
N TYR A 11 19.25 -6.80 -5.93
CA TYR A 11 19.18 -5.42 -6.44
C TYR A 11 17.77 -5.06 -6.93
N GLU A 12 17.13 -5.93 -7.72
CA GLU A 12 15.78 -5.70 -8.23
C GLU A 12 14.74 -5.61 -7.11
N SER A 13 14.81 -6.50 -6.10
CA SER A 13 13.90 -6.45 -4.96
C SER A 13 14.07 -5.17 -4.14
N TYR A 14 15.30 -4.66 -4.00
CA TYR A 14 15.57 -3.39 -3.34
C TYR A 14 14.97 -2.22 -4.13
N LYS A 15 15.15 -2.19 -5.45
CA LYS A 15 14.59 -1.16 -6.33
C LYS A 15 13.06 -1.12 -6.27
N CYS A 16 12.41 -2.28 -6.34
CA CYS A 16 10.96 -2.40 -6.17
C CYS A 16 10.49 -1.84 -4.80
N ARG A 17 11.24 -2.11 -3.73
CA ARG A 17 10.94 -1.56 -2.40
C ARG A 17 11.03 -0.04 -2.36
N CYS A 18 12.03 0.56 -3.00
CA CYS A 18 12.17 2.01 -3.09
C CYS A 18 10.97 2.64 -3.82
N TYR A 19 10.56 2.09 -4.96
CA TYR A 19 9.40 2.59 -5.70
C TYR A 19 8.08 2.43 -4.94
N LEU A 20 7.89 1.30 -4.26
CA LEU A 20 6.71 1.08 -3.42
C LEU A 20 6.67 2.06 -2.24
N ALA A 21 7.81 2.37 -1.63
CA ALA A 21 7.89 3.36 -0.56
C ALA A 21 7.58 4.78 -1.06
N ALA A 22 8.09 5.16 -2.24
CA ALA A 22 7.76 6.44 -2.86
C ALA A 22 6.26 6.54 -3.17
N THR A 23 5.68 5.49 -3.74
CA THR A 23 4.23 5.43 -4.03
C THR A 23 3.40 5.51 -2.74
N ASP A 24 3.77 4.77 -1.68
CA ASP A 24 3.11 4.85 -0.37
C ASP A 24 3.16 6.26 0.21
N TYR A 25 4.29 6.95 0.08
CA TYR A 25 4.44 8.32 0.55
C TYR A 25 3.52 9.26 -0.22
N THR A 26 3.58 9.26 -1.55
CA THR A 26 2.76 10.13 -2.40
C THR A 26 1.27 9.93 -2.14
N MET A 27 0.81 8.67 -2.03
CA MET A 27 -0.61 8.37 -1.80
C MET A 27 -1.11 8.75 -0.40
N HIS A 28 -0.21 9.00 0.56
CA HIS A 28 -0.56 9.26 1.96
C HIS A 28 -0.04 10.60 2.50
N LEU A 29 0.51 11.46 1.64
CA LEU A 29 1.12 12.73 2.02
C LEU A 29 0.08 13.68 2.63
N GLU A 30 -1.08 13.80 1.98
CA GLU A 30 -2.12 14.77 2.33
C GLU A 30 -3.34 14.07 2.95
N ARG A 31 -3.11 13.18 3.91
CA ARG A 31 -4.22 12.54 4.60
C ARG A 31 -4.94 13.52 5.50
N ASP A 32 -6.25 13.62 5.30
CA ASP A 32 -7.11 14.46 6.12
C ASP A 32 -7.14 14.02 7.59
N PRO A 33 -7.40 14.98 8.51
CA PRO A 33 -7.73 14.66 9.89
C PRO A 33 -9.09 13.95 9.95
N VAL A 34 -9.21 13.01 10.88
CA VAL A 34 -10.47 12.37 11.23
C VAL A 34 -11.43 13.43 11.74
N ARG A 35 -12.64 13.43 11.19
CA ARG A 35 -13.73 14.31 11.62
C ARG A 35 -14.77 13.53 12.40
N ASP A 36 -15.31 14.16 13.44
CA ASP A 36 -16.44 13.64 14.21
C ASP A 36 -17.76 13.78 13.42
N LYS A 37 -18.86 13.23 13.94
CA LYS A 37 -20.21 13.32 13.37
C LYS A 37 -20.65 14.75 13.08
N ASN A 38 -20.14 15.71 13.85
CA ASN A 38 -20.42 17.13 13.71
C ASN A 38 -19.47 17.85 12.73
N GLY A 39 -18.56 17.14 12.06
CA GLY A 39 -17.60 17.70 11.10
C GLY A 39 -16.33 18.32 11.71
N ASN A 40 -16.24 18.34 13.05
CA ASN A 40 -15.09 18.87 13.80
C ASN A 40 -13.90 17.91 13.78
N LYS A 41 -12.68 18.45 13.79
CA LYS A 41 -11.44 17.66 13.85
C LYS A 41 -11.32 16.91 15.18
N VAL A 42 -10.99 15.62 15.09
CA VAL A 42 -10.72 14.79 16.27
C VAL A 42 -9.25 14.94 16.67
N ASN A 43 -9.03 15.32 17.92
CA ASN A 43 -7.70 15.46 18.52
C ASN A 43 -7.49 14.41 19.61
N LYS A 44 -6.25 13.95 19.76
CA LYS A 44 -5.82 13.11 20.88
C LYS A 44 -4.75 13.83 21.70
N ARG A 45 -4.73 13.56 23.01
CA ARG A 45 -3.65 14.01 23.88
C ARG A 45 -2.41 13.15 23.64
N LYS A 46 -1.26 13.78 23.40
CA LYS A 46 0.04 13.14 23.25
C LYS A 46 0.96 13.69 24.34
N PHE A 47 1.55 12.81 25.13
CA PHE A 47 2.56 13.21 26.11
C PHE A 47 3.93 13.30 25.44
N SER A 48 4.62 14.43 25.64
CA SER A 48 6.00 14.63 25.22
C SER A 48 6.93 14.43 26.41
N LYS A 49 7.75 13.37 26.37
CA LYS A 49 8.75 13.11 27.42
C LYS A 49 9.82 14.19 27.48
N SER A 50 10.24 14.73 26.33
CA SER A 50 11.31 15.73 26.26
C SER A 50 10.92 17.06 26.90
N SER A 51 9.66 17.46 26.82
CA SER A 51 9.16 18.73 27.38
C SER A 51 8.30 18.53 28.63
N ASN A 52 8.20 17.29 29.12
CA ASN A 52 7.36 16.86 30.26
C ASN A 52 5.91 17.40 30.23
N ASN A 53 5.33 17.55 29.05
CA ASN A 53 4.05 18.25 28.86
C ASN A 53 3.12 17.47 27.93
N TRP A 54 1.82 17.70 28.10
CA TRP A 54 0.77 17.20 27.22
C TRP A 54 0.52 18.16 26.07
N THR A 55 0.45 17.64 24.85
CA THR A 55 0.09 18.40 23.64
C THR A 55 -1.13 17.78 22.96
N SER A 56 -1.91 18.62 22.27
CA SER A 56 -2.99 18.16 21.40
C SER A 56 -2.43 17.81 20.04
N ALA A 57 -2.74 16.62 19.53
CA ALA A 57 -2.33 16.16 18.21
C ALA A 57 -3.55 15.72 17.40
N GLU A 58 -3.63 16.19 16.15
CA GLU A 58 -4.70 15.78 15.23
C GLU A 58 -4.61 14.27 14.95
N VAL A 59 -5.77 13.61 14.95
CA VAL A 59 -5.87 12.20 14.55
C VAL A 59 -6.02 12.16 13.04
N ILE A 60 -5.04 11.60 12.34
CA ILE A 60 -5.06 11.48 10.87
C ILE A 60 -5.81 10.20 10.47
N VAL A 61 -6.54 10.25 9.35
CA VAL A 61 -7.25 9.10 8.78
C VAL A 61 -6.28 7.91 8.55
N PRO A 62 -6.72 6.66 8.84
CA PRO A 62 -5.90 5.48 8.62
C PRO A 62 -5.43 5.37 7.16
N LYS A 63 -4.24 4.79 6.95
CA LYS A 63 -3.71 4.53 5.61
C LYS A 63 -4.65 3.62 4.83
N THR A 64 -4.83 3.91 3.54
CA THR A 64 -5.62 3.07 2.64
C THR A 64 -4.71 2.53 1.54
N TYR A 65 -4.79 1.22 1.29
CA TYR A 65 -3.88 0.54 0.37
C TYR A 65 -4.54 0.29 -1.00
N SER A 66 -5.35 1.24 -1.48
CA SER A 66 -6.14 1.12 -2.72
C SER A 66 -5.28 0.99 -3.98
N TYR A 67 -4.01 1.40 -3.93
CA TYR A 67 -3.05 1.24 -5.01
C TYR A 67 -2.50 -0.19 -5.11
N ILE A 68 -2.55 -1.01 -4.05
CA ILE A 68 -2.01 -2.38 -4.10
C ILE A 68 -2.77 -3.25 -5.12
N PRO A 69 -4.11 -3.32 -5.13
CA PRO A 69 -4.84 -4.05 -6.16
C PRO A 69 -4.54 -3.55 -7.58
N LYS A 70 -4.37 -2.23 -7.76
CA LYS A 70 -4.01 -1.64 -9.06
C LYS A 70 -2.64 -2.10 -9.53
N LEU A 71 -1.64 -2.13 -8.64
CA LEU A 71 -0.31 -2.65 -8.94
C LEU A 71 -0.37 -4.15 -9.28
N MET A 72 -1.13 -4.95 -8.52
CA MET A 72 -1.30 -6.38 -8.80
C MET A 72 -1.93 -6.61 -10.17
N MET A 73 -2.95 -5.84 -10.54
CA MET A 73 -3.57 -5.90 -11.87
C MET A 73 -2.60 -5.48 -12.98
N ALA A 74 -1.80 -4.43 -12.77
CA ALA A 74 -0.82 -3.99 -13.76
C ALA A 74 0.24 -5.08 -14.01
N ILE A 75 0.76 -5.69 -12.95
CA ILE A 75 1.68 -6.83 -13.03
C ILE A 75 0.97 -7.98 -13.76
N MET A 76 -0.23 -8.37 -13.34
CA MET A 76 -0.95 -9.46 -14.01
C MET A 76 -1.21 -9.16 -15.48
N ASN A 77 -1.55 -7.93 -15.87
CA ASN A 77 -1.75 -7.58 -17.26
C ASN A 77 -0.45 -7.61 -18.07
N GLU A 78 0.67 -7.19 -17.50
CA GLU A 78 1.97 -7.28 -18.16
C GLU A 78 2.37 -8.74 -18.41
N TYR A 79 2.31 -9.57 -17.36
CA TYR A 79 2.67 -10.99 -17.43
C TYR A 79 1.62 -11.83 -18.18
N CYS A 80 0.35 -11.43 -18.17
CA CYS A 80 -0.77 -12.12 -18.79
C CYS A 80 -1.32 -11.50 -20.07
N SER A 81 -0.71 -10.44 -20.57
CA SER A 81 -0.98 -9.91 -21.91
C SER A 81 -0.84 -10.98 -23.02
N GLY A 82 0.00 -12.00 -22.80
CA GLY A 82 0.12 -13.19 -23.67
C GLY A 82 -0.77 -14.39 -23.28
N TYR A 83 -1.47 -14.35 -22.15
CA TYR A 83 -2.35 -15.43 -21.68
C TYR A 83 -3.81 -15.09 -22.00
N GLN A 84 -4.36 -15.70 -23.06
CA GLN A 84 -5.81 -15.66 -23.29
C GLN A 84 -6.51 -16.59 -22.29
N LEU A 85 -7.35 -16.01 -21.43
CA LEU A 85 -8.29 -16.77 -20.61
C LEU A 85 -9.34 -17.39 -21.54
N LYS A 86 -9.26 -18.70 -21.79
CA LYS A 86 -10.37 -19.42 -22.43
C LYS A 86 -11.53 -19.54 -21.44
N PRO A 87 -12.80 -19.37 -21.87
CA PRO A 87 -13.94 -19.65 -21.02
C PRO A 87 -13.89 -21.12 -20.58
N SER A 88 -13.88 -21.32 -19.26
CA SER A 88 -13.71 -22.63 -18.63
C SER A 88 -14.90 -23.53 -18.92
N LYS A 89 -14.68 -24.59 -19.70
CA LYS A 89 -15.45 -25.82 -19.62
C LYS A 89 -14.60 -26.86 -18.86
N GLY A 90 -14.63 -26.78 -17.54
CA GLY A 90 -14.59 -27.97 -16.69
C GLY A 90 -13.24 -28.62 -16.33
N THR A 91 -12.06 -28.05 -16.61
CA THR A 91 -10.80 -28.56 -16.02
C THR A 91 -9.74 -27.47 -15.87
N ASN A 92 -9.23 -27.30 -14.64
CA ASN A 92 -8.20 -26.32 -14.31
C ASN A 92 -6.82 -26.81 -14.78
N SER A 93 -6.41 -26.43 -15.99
CA SER A 93 -5.00 -26.44 -16.38
C SER A 93 -4.61 -25.13 -17.07
N ILE A 94 -3.68 -24.40 -16.44
CA ILE A 94 -3.09 -23.18 -17.01
C ILE A 94 -1.91 -23.62 -17.87
N VAL A 95 -2.10 -23.65 -19.20
CA VAL A 95 -1.04 -24.03 -20.14
C VAL A 95 -0.29 -22.79 -20.62
N ARG A 96 1.03 -22.81 -20.48
CA ARG A 96 1.93 -21.80 -21.05
C ARG A 96 2.07 -22.00 -22.56
N LYS A 97 1.68 -21.01 -23.36
CA LYS A 97 2.18 -20.86 -24.73
C LYS A 97 3.16 -19.68 -24.73
N ARG A 98 4.45 -19.98 -24.88
CA ARG A 98 5.44 -18.93 -25.18
C ARG A 98 5.24 -18.44 -26.62
N PRO A 99 5.59 -17.18 -26.94
CA PRO A 99 5.80 -16.77 -28.32
C PRO A 99 6.86 -17.65 -29.01
#